data_AF-A0A8S8Y9F2-F1
#
_entry.id   AF-A0A8S8Y9F2-F1
#
_cell.length_a   1.000
_cell.length_b   1.000
_cell.length_c   1.000
_cell.angle_alpha   90.00
_cell.angle_beta   90.00
_cell.angle_gamma   90.00
#
_symmetry.space_group_name_H-M   'P 1'
#
loop_
_entity.id
_entity.type
_entity.pdbx_description
1 polymer ?
#
loop_
_entity_poly.entity_id
_entity_poly.type
_entity_poly.pdbx_seq_one_letter_code
_entity_poly.pdbx_strand_id
1 'polypeptide(L)'
;MARKPAKMYRQIKGQSFTRREYTGGVPNNRILRYHMGNRKRAETGGFPVTLELTADNACQIRDSALESARQVANSTIREDAGAMGYALRMHTYPHQILRENKQATGAGAR
;
A
#
# COMPACT_ATOMS: atom_id res chain seq x y z
N MET A 1 17.59 -11.64 3.52
CA MET A 1 16.51 -12.46 4.10
C MET A 1 15.28 -12.33 3.22
N ALA A 2 14.77 -13.45 2.70
CA ALA A 2 13.59 -13.41 1.84
C ALA A 2 12.38 -12.90 2.64
N ARG A 3 11.54 -12.07 2.02
CA ARG A 3 10.33 -11.55 2.66
C ARG A 3 9.34 -12.70 2.86
N LYS A 4 8.73 -12.78 4.03
CA LYS A 4 7.65 -13.75 4.27
C LYS A 4 6.47 -13.53 3.32
N PRO A 5 5.84 -14.60 2.83
CA PRO A 5 4.74 -14.52 1.87
C PRO A 5 3.56 -13.76 2.47
N ALA A 6 2.88 -12.95 1.63
CA ALA A 6 1.80 -12.06 2.07
C ALA A 6 0.61 -12.82 2.70
N LYS A 7 0.40 -14.10 2.31
CA LYS A 7 -0.66 -14.95 2.87
C LYS A 7 -0.64 -15.04 4.40
N MET A 8 0.54 -14.93 5.02
CA MET A 8 0.68 -15.00 6.48
C MET A 8 0.05 -13.82 7.22
N TYR A 9 -0.05 -12.67 6.56
CA TYR A 9 -0.52 -11.41 7.15
C TYR A 9 -1.88 -10.98 6.58
N ARG A 10 -2.52 -11.78 5.72
CA ARG A 10 -3.76 -11.41 5.01
C ARG A 10 -4.93 -11.17 5.97
N GLN A 11 -5.06 -12.01 6.99
CA GLN A 11 -6.16 -11.93 7.96
C GLN A 11 -5.83 -10.88 9.03
N ILE A 12 -6.79 -9.99 9.30
CA ILE A 12 -6.68 -9.03 10.40
C ILE A 12 -6.81 -9.81 11.72
N LYS A 13 -5.76 -9.76 12.55
CA LYS A 13 -5.70 -10.46 13.83
C LYS A 13 -5.25 -9.50 14.93
N GLY A 14 -5.98 -9.54 16.05
CA GLY A 14 -5.66 -8.74 17.23
C GLY A 14 -5.86 -7.24 17.03
N GLN A 15 -5.30 -6.45 17.94
CA GLN A 15 -5.40 -4.99 17.93
C GLN A 15 -4.47 -4.37 16.88
N SER A 16 -4.89 -3.23 16.32
CA SER A 16 -4.08 -2.45 15.38
C SER A 16 -2.80 -1.94 16.03
N PHE A 17 -1.67 -2.12 15.35
CA PHE A 17 -0.35 -1.74 15.81
C PHE A 17 0.18 -0.61 14.92
N THR A 18 -0.10 0.64 15.30
CA THR A 18 0.09 1.83 14.45
C THR A 18 0.97 2.90 15.10
N ARG A 19 1.11 2.89 16.43
CA ARG A 19 1.82 3.95 17.18
C ARG A 19 3.33 3.79 17.07
N ARG A 20 3.97 4.72 16.35
CA ARG A 20 5.42 4.74 16.15
C ARG A 20 6.20 5.13 17.40
N GLU A 21 5.62 5.94 18.29
CA GLU A 21 6.24 6.34 19.56
C GLU A 21 6.59 5.15 20.47
N TYR A 22 5.83 4.06 20.39
CA TYR A 22 6.07 2.83 21.14
C TYR A 22 6.78 1.74 20.31
N THR A 23 7.24 2.06 19.10
CA THR A 23 7.85 1.10 18.17
C THR A 23 9.16 1.61 17.58
N GLY A 24 10.29 1.07 18.04
CA GLY A 24 11.59 1.33 17.42
C GLY A 24 11.76 0.60 16.09
N GLY A 25 12.51 1.20 15.15
CA GLY A 25 12.98 0.53 13.94
C GLY A 25 11.92 0.27 12.86
N VAL A 26 10.84 1.06 12.81
CA VAL A 26 9.81 0.92 11.78
C VAL A 26 10.38 1.35 10.42
N PRO A 27 10.36 0.48 9.39
CA PRO A 27 10.82 0.84 8.06
C PRO A 27 9.86 1.84 7.39
N ASN A 28 10.39 2.63 6.44
CA ASN A 28 9.57 3.52 5.63
C ASN A 28 8.65 2.75 4.67
N ASN A 29 7.47 3.32 4.44
CA ASN A 29 6.48 2.77 3.51
C ASN A 29 7.02 2.79 2.08
N ARG A 30 6.77 1.72 1.31
CA ARG A 30 7.19 1.62 -0.09
C ARG A 30 6.40 2.55 -1.02
N ILE A 31 5.11 2.74 -0.74
CA ILE A 31 4.25 3.68 -1.47
C ILE A 31 4.47 5.10 -0.95
N LEU A 32 4.94 5.97 -1.85
CA LEU A 32 5.24 7.38 -1.53
C LEU A 32 4.29 8.36 -2.21
N ARG A 33 3.76 8.01 -3.39
CA ARG A 33 2.87 8.87 -4.19
C ARG A 33 1.48 8.28 -4.20
N TYR A 34 0.49 9.08 -3.82
CA TYR A 34 -0.92 8.67 -3.77
C TYR A 34 -1.76 9.28 -4.89
N HIS A 35 -1.26 10.33 -5.54
CA HIS A 35 -1.94 11.00 -6.63
C HIS A 35 -1.08 10.93 -7.89
N MET A 36 -1.72 10.62 -9.02
CA MET A 36 -1.11 10.58 -10.34
C MET A 36 -2.02 11.25 -11.36
N GLY A 37 -1.44 11.69 -12.49
CA GLY A 37 -2.16 12.38 -13.55
C GLY A 37 -2.61 13.79 -13.14
N ASN A 38 -3.71 14.24 -13.72
CA ASN A 38 -4.18 15.62 -13.55
C ASN A 38 -5.12 15.76 -12.34
N ARG A 39 -4.51 15.85 -11.15
CA ARG A 39 -5.22 16.02 -9.87
C ARG A 39 -6.13 17.26 -9.86
N LYS A 40 -5.66 18.39 -10.39
CA LYS A 40 -6.42 19.66 -10.37
C LYS A 40 -7.73 19.52 -11.14
N ARG A 41 -7.68 18.91 -12.32
CA ARG A 41 -8.87 18.66 -13.14
C ARG A 41 -9.86 17.70 -12.47
N ALA A 42 -9.36 16.73 -11.71
CA ALA A 42 -10.23 15.84 -10.95
C ALA A 42 -10.94 16.55 -9.80
N GLU A 43 -10.25 17.43 -9.07
CA GLU A 43 -10.84 18.22 -7.98
C GLU A 43 -11.92 19.18 -8.47
N THR A 44 -11.80 19.70 -9.70
CA THR A 44 -12.80 20.56 -10.34
C THR A 44 -13.94 19.78 -11.03
N GLY A 45 -14.00 18.45 -10.89
CA GLY A 45 -15.03 17.63 -11.55
C GLY A 45 -14.92 17.58 -13.08
N GLY A 46 -13.74 17.84 -13.63
CA GLY A 46 -13.52 17.94 -15.07
C GLY A 46 -13.41 16.60 -15.82
N PHE A 47 -13.68 15.48 -15.15
CA PHE A 47 -13.75 14.15 -15.73
C PHE A 47 -15.18 13.62 -15.63
N PRO A 48 -15.77 13.12 -16.73
CA PRO A 48 -17.17 12.71 -16.76
C PRO A 48 -17.43 11.35 -16.08
N VAL A 49 -16.39 10.53 -15.92
CA VAL A 49 -16.51 9.16 -15.39
C VAL A 49 -15.60 9.00 -14.17
N THR A 50 -16.15 8.41 -13.12
CA THR A 50 -15.43 8.05 -11.89
C THR A 50 -15.53 6.54 -11.69
N LEU A 51 -14.40 5.89 -11.45
CA LEU A 51 -14.33 4.47 -11.14
C LEU A 51 -13.70 4.30 -9.76
N GLU A 52 -14.32 3.47 -8.92
CA GLU A 52 -13.85 3.17 -7.57
C GLU A 52 -13.61 1.66 -7.43
N LEU A 53 -12.45 1.31 -6.88
CA LEU A 53 -12.11 -0.07 -6.55
C LEU A 53 -12.25 -0.25 -5.04
N THR A 54 -13.22 -1.04 -4.63
CA THR A 54 -13.46 -1.41 -3.24
C THR A 54 -13.08 -2.87 -2.99
N ALA A 55 -12.76 -3.19 -1.74
CA ALA A 55 -12.50 -4.56 -1.32
C ALA A 55 -13.75 -5.13 -0.64
N ASP A 56 -14.27 -6.25 -1.13
CA ASP A 56 -15.45 -6.90 -0.54
C ASP A 56 -15.14 -7.57 0.80
N ASN A 57 -13.88 -7.98 0.99
CA ASN A 57 -13.43 -8.74 2.15
C ASN A 57 -12.49 -7.92 3.04
N ALA A 58 -12.67 -8.05 4.35
CA ALA A 58 -11.75 -7.51 5.33
C ALA A 58 -10.37 -8.20 5.21
N CYS A 59 -9.38 -7.49 4.69
CA CYS A 59 -8.04 -8.01 4.47
C CYS A 59 -6.98 -6.93 4.71
N GLN A 60 -5.76 -7.38 5.06
CA GLN A 60 -4.60 -6.50 5.10
C GLN A 60 -3.87 -6.53 3.76
N ILE A 61 -3.59 -5.35 3.23
CA ILE A 61 -2.82 -5.16 2.00
C ILE A 61 -1.46 -4.58 2.38
N ARG A 62 -0.39 -5.19 1.85
CA ARG A 62 0.99 -4.73 2.09
C ARG A 62 1.27 -3.46 1.30
N ASP A 63 2.08 -2.57 1.87
CA ASP A 63 2.57 -1.34 1.23
C ASP A 63 3.23 -1.59 -0.15
N SER A 64 4.00 -2.67 -0.29
CA SER A 64 4.59 -3.06 -1.57
C SER A 64 3.54 -3.45 -2.62
N ALA A 65 2.44 -4.10 -2.20
CA ALA A 65 1.38 -4.48 -3.11
C ALA A 65 0.61 -3.24 -3.61
N LEU A 66 0.38 -2.26 -2.72
CA LEU A 66 -0.21 -0.97 -3.09
C LEU A 66 0.67 -0.21 -4.10
N GLU A 67 1.99 -0.17 -3.90
CA GLU A 67 2.89 0.50 -4.84
C GLU A 67 2.95 -0.23 -6.20
N SER A 68 2.99 -1.56 -6.21
CA SER A 68 2.93 -2.34 -7.46
C SER A 68 1.60 -2.12 -8.20
N ALA A 69 0.47 -2.17 -7.50
CA ALA A 69 -0.84 -1.91 -8.09
C ALA A 69 -0.91 -0.49 -8.68
N ARG A 70 -0.41 0.51 -7.95
CA ARG A 70 -0.34 1.89 -8.41
C ARG A 70 0.51 2.04 -9.68
N GLN A 71 1.69 1.39 -9.74
CA GLN A 71 2.57 1.45 -10.91
C GLN A 71 1.90 0.85 -12.15
N VAL A 72 1.30 -0.33 -12.01
CA VAL A 72 0.63 -1.02 -13.12
C VAL A 72 -0.57 -0.21 -13.59
N ALA A 73 -1.49 0.16 -12.69
CA ALA A 73 -2.66 0.98 -13.03
C ALA A 73 -2.26 2.29 -13.72
N ASN A 74 -1.19 2.93 -13.24
CA ASN A 74 -0.68 4.14 -13.85
C ASN A 74 -0.08 3.93 -15.24
N SER A 75 0.63 2.83 -15.49
CA SER A 75 1.16 2.53 -16.83
C SER A 75 0.03 2.30 -17.82
N THR A 76 -0.90 1.41 -17.46
CA THR A 76 -2.03 1.03 -18.32
C THR A 76 -2.89 2.23 -18.69
N ILE A 77 -3.32 3.03 -17.72
CA ILE A 77 -4.17 4.20 -18.03
C ILE A 77 -3.39 5.26 -18.82
N ARG A 78 -2.09 5.41 -18.56
CA ARG A 78 -1.26 6.41 -19.26
C ARG A 78 -1.03 6.04 -20.72
N GLU A 79 -0.95 4.76 -21.05
CA GLU A 79 -0.80 4.28 -22.43
C GLU A 79 -2.00 4.70 -23.30
N ASP A 80 -3.22 4.59 -22.77
CA ASP A 80 -4.44 4.92 -23.51
C ASP A 80 -4.84 6.41 -23.43
N ALA A 81 -4.84 7.00 -22.23
CA ALA A 81 -5.38 8.34 -21.98
C ALA A 81 -4.31 9.46 -22.00
N GLY A 82 -3.03 9.10 -22.11
CA GLY A 82 -1.91 10.05 -21.98
C GLY A 82 -1.74 10.61 -20.56
N ALA A 83 -0.75 11.49 -20.37
CA ALA A 83 -0.36 11.93 -19.02
C ALA A 83 -1.41 12.83 -18.30
N MET A 84 -2.26 13.53 -19.06
CA MET A 84 -3.23 14.51 -18.53
C MET A 84 -4.69 14.09 -18.73
N GLY A 85 -4.95 12.96 -19.39
CA GLY A 85 -6.29 12.45 -19.66
C GLY A 85 -6.93 11.67 -18.53
N TYR A 86 -6.22 11.47 -17.41
CA TYR A 86 -6.74 10.76 -16.24
C TYR A 86 -6.27 11.39 -14.93
N ALA A 87 -6.92 10.99 -13.84
CA ALA A 87 -6.43 11.17 -12.49
C ALA A 87 -6.62 9.87 -11.71
N LEU A 88 -5.55 9.40 -11.08
CA LEU A 88 -5.56 8.20 -10.26
C LEU A 88 -5.24 8.59 -8.82
N ARG A 89 -6.08 8.15 -7.88
CA ARG A 89 -5.91 8.38 -6.45
C ARG A 89 -5.91 7.05 -5.68
N MET A 90 -4.87 6.82 -4.90
CA MET A 90 -4.81 5.76 -3.91
C MET A 90 -5.43 6.27 -2.60
N HIS A 91 -6.53 5.67 -2.15
CA HIS A 91 -7.25 6.10 -0.96
C HIS A 91 -6.66 5.55 0.35
N THR A 92 -6.03 4.39 0.30
CA THR A 92 -5.59 3.64 1.48
C THR A 92 -4.13 3.95 1.85
N TYR A 93 -3.89 4.33 3.10
CA TYR A 93 -2.53 4.47 3.66
C TYR A 93 -2.19 3.26 4.55
N PRO A 94 -1.00 2.64 4.40
CA PRO A 94 -0.61 1.50 5.23
C PRO A 94 -0.16 1.96 6.63
N HIS A 95 -1.09 1.93 7.58
CA HIS A 95 -0.84 2.31 8.98
C HIS A 95 -0.30 1.16 9.84
N GLN A 96 -0.69 -0.07 9.53
CA GLN A 96 -0.38 -1.24 10.34
C GLN A 96 1.08 -1.65 10.19
N ILE A 97 1.79 -1.76 11.32
CA ILE A 97 3.17 -2.24 11.38
C ILE A 97 3.15 -3.75 11.60
N LEU A 98 3.78 -4.50 10.69
CA LEU A 98 3.92 -5.95 10.80
C LEU A 98 5.14 -6.30 11.67
N ARG A 99 4.96 -7.29 12.56
CA ARG A 99 6.03 -7.82 13.42
C ARG A 99 6.40 -9.23 13.00
N GLU A 100 7.67 -9.56 13.17
CA GLU A 100 8.19 -10.89 12.90
C GLU A 100 9.13 -11.30 14.04
N ASN A 101 8.89 -12.48 14.61
CA ASN A 101 9.88 -13.11 15.49
C ASN A 101 10.91 -13.83 14.61
N LYS A 102 12.15 -13.36 14.65
CA LYS A 102 13.25 -13.89 13.84
C LYS A 102 13.91 -15.04 14.60
N GLN A 103 13.86 -16.24 14.04
CA GLN A 103 14.56 -17.39 14.60
C GLN A 103 16.06 -17.24 14.33
N ALA A 104 16.84 -17.09 15.40
CA ALA A 104 18.30 -17.05 15.33
C ALA A 104 18.86 -18.45 15.67
N THR A 105 19.63 -19.03 14.76
CA THR A 105 20.46 -20.20 15.05
C THR A 105 21.65 -19.75 15.90
N GLY A 106 21.76 -20.27 17.13
CA GLY A 106 22.78 -19.87 18.11
C GLY A 106 22.24 -19.54 19.51
N ALA A 107 20.92 -19.61 19.71
CA ALA A 107 20.30 -19.53 21.04
C ALA A 107 20.67 -20.78 21.87
N GLY A 108 21.86 -20.75 22.47
CA GLY A 108 22.40 -21.86 23.26
C GLY A 108 23.84 -21.67 23.74
N ALA A 109 24.59 -20.72 23.15
CA ALA A 109 25.91 -20.36 23.66
C ALA A 109 25.76 -19.21 24.68
N ARG A 110 25.82 -19.56 25.98
CA ARG A 110 26.23 -18.64 27.05
C ARG A 110 27.75 -18.67 27.16
#